data_AF-A0A5A7SGI3-F1
#
_entry.id   AF-A0A5A7SGI3-F1
#
_cell.length_a   1.000
_cell.length_b   1.000
_cell.length_c   1.000
_cell.angle_alpha   90.00
_cell.angle_beta   90.00
_cell.angle_gamma   90.00
#
_symmetry.space_group_name_H-M   'P 1'
#
loop_
_entity.id
_entity.type
_entity.pdbx_description
1 polymer ?
#
loop_
_entity_poly.entity_id
_entity_poly.type
_entity_poly.pdbx_seq_one_letter_code
_entity_poly.pdbx_strand_id
1 'polypeptide(L)'
;MLSQIAVVRECRESAEIKDVLITARHGTVLRILGIPILGEYGAVHGVYLWCGTNDVAPSERRFTAAWEWDSKTKLAHHGPGIEGDILGVPKSAHRDIRAHTDFFRRVVRFDGRMSYYDFVAKLDPRESWDGEVTILREDGSLRQLHIFARAYIEAGARAVRGLVNDVTDIHQPDTSLEMPALRAVAAADGDPAGLIALDYSTVYEWLSAPNGELRRWVEEVPDIHPDDWDDWSCACRAVLEGDDVAAVNVRLRFGQAEWIRVVAHINNLNSSERSLGLIRITSSVDL
;
A
#
# COMPACT_ATOMS: atom_id res chain seq x y z
N MET A 1 33.94 7.33 -5.45
CA MET A 1 32.90 7.26 -4.40
C MET A 1 32.15 8.58 -4.26
N LEU A 2 32.82 9.75 -4.19
CA LEU A 2 32.15 11.07 -4.19
C LEU A 2 31.22 11.31 -5.40
N SER A 3 31.50 10.70 -6.54
CA SER A 3 30.76 10.89 -7.77
C SER A 3 29.38 10.22 -7.84
N GLN A 4 29.22 9.02 -7.29
CA GLN A 4 27.91 8.34 -7.28
C GLN A 4 26.93 9.07 -6.37
N ILE A 5 27.40 9.52 -5.20
CA ILE A 5 26.60 10.32 -4.26
C ILE A 5 26.19 11.65 -4.90
N ALA A 6 27.09 12.28 -5.67
CA ALA A 6 26.77 13.50 -6.41
C ALA A 6 25.68 13.25 -7.47
N VAL A 7 25.81 12.20 -8.28
CA VAL A 7 24.80 11.82 -9.28
C VAL A 7 23.44 11.55 -8.63
N VAL A 8 23.40 10.78 -7.54
CA VAL A 8 22.15 10.52 -6.80
C VAL A 8 21.53 11.81 -6.27
N ARG A 9 22.35 12.71 -5.72
CA ARG A 9 21.90 14.02 -5.23
C ARG A 9 21.32 14.87 -6.35
N GLU A 10 22.02 14.99 -7.47
CA GLU A 10 21.58 15.76 -8.62
C GLU A 10 20.30 15.19 -9.25
N CYS A 11 20.19 13.86 -9.37
CA CYS A 11 18.94 13.20 -9.78
C CYS A 11 17.80 13.56 -8.83
N ARG A 12 18.04 13.49 -7.51
CA ARG A 12 17.02 13.80 -6.51
C ARG A 12 16.58 15.27 -6.56
N GLU A 13 17.52 16.20 -6.76
CA GLU A 13 17.25 17.64 -6.76
C GLU A 13 16.58 18.11 -8.06
N SER A 14 16.94 17.53 -9.20
CA SER A 14 16.41 17.93 -10.51
C SER A 14 15.25 17.09 -11.02
N ALA A 15 15.03 15.89 -10.46
CA ALA A 15 14.12 14.87 -11.00
C ALA A 15 14.42 14.47 -12.46
N GLU A 16 15.67 14.65 -12.91
CA GLU A 16 16.12 14.31 -14.25
C GLU A 16 17.12 13.15 -14.26
N ILE A 17 17.21 12.48 -15.41
CA ILE A 17 18.27 11.51 -15.68
C ILE A 17 19.62 12.22 -15.69
N LYS A 18 20.62 11.64 -15.02
CA LYS A 18 22.00 12.12 -15.02
C LYS A 18 22.92 11.07 -15.61
N ASP A 19 23.74 11.46 -16.57
CA ASP A 19 24.69 10.59 -17.25
C ASP A 19 26.06 11.28 -17.27
N VAL A 20 26.98 10.79 -16.46
CA VAL A 20 28.24 11.47 -16.15
C VAL A 20 29.43 10.57 -16.45
N LEU A 21 30.43 11.12 -17.15
CA LEU A 21 31.71 10.48 -17.39
C LEU A 21 32.76 10.96 -16.40
N ILE A 22 33.55 10.03 -15.85
CA ILE A 22 34.52 10.31 -14.81
C ILE A 22 35.79 9.53 -15.07
N THR A 23 36.92 10.23 -15.08
CA THR A 23 38.24 9.61 -15.21
C THR A 23 38.71 9.09 -13.85
N ALA A 24 38.92 7.78 -13.75
CA ALA A 24 39.50 7.12 -12.58
C ALA A 24 41.01 7.35 -12.49
N ARG A 25 41.63 6.99 -11.35
CA ARG A 25 43.06 7.23 -11.05
C ARG A 25 44.05 6.61 -12.04
N HIS A 26 43.62 5.67 -12.88
CA HIS A 26 44.46 5.00 -13.89
C HIS A 26 44.05 5.35 -15.33
N GLY A 27 43.31 6.46 -15.53
CA GLY A 27 42.89 6.94 -16.85
C GLY A 27 41.64 6.25 -17.41
N THR A 28 41.16 5.16 -16.77
CA THR A 28 39.90 4.51 -17.14
C THR A 28 38.74 5.48 -17.01
N VAL A 29 37.92 5.58 -18.06
CA VAL A 29 36.69 6.39 -18.04
C VAL A 29 35.53 5.52 -17.56
N LEU A 30 34.93 5.91 -16.44
CA LEU A 30 33.71 5.33 -15.92
C LEU A 30 32.52 6.19 -16.33
N ARG A 31 31.43 5.55 -16.73
CA ARG A 31 30.13 6.18 -16.94
C ARG A 31 29.23 5.85 -15.74
N ILE A 32 28.58 6.86 -15.20
CA ILE A 32 27.62 6.75 -14.11
C ILE A 32 26.28 7.28 -14.59
N LEU A 33 25.26 6.42 -14.58
CA LEU A 33 23.90 6.75 -14.98
C LEU A 33 22.99 6.70 -13.75
N GLY A 34 22.35 7.82 -13.44
CA GLY A 34 21.29 7.92 -12.44
C GLY A 34 19.95 8.18 -13.11
N ILE A 35 18.95 7.35 -12.81
CA ILE A 35 17.57 7.51 -13.32
C ILE A 35 16.65 7.68 -12.10
N PRO A 36 15.95 8.82 -11.97
CA PRO A 36 15.04 9.04 -10.86
C PRO A 36 13.81 8.15 -10.97
N ILE A 37 13.35 7.64 -9.83
CA ILE A 37 12.07 6.93 -9.70
C ILE A 37 11.11 7.90 -9.04
N LEU A 38 10.14 8.35 -9.81
CA LEU A 38 9.21 9.42 -9.43
C LEU A 38 7.96 8.82 -8.78
N GLY A 39 7.51 9.44 -7.69
CA GLY A 39 6.14 9.29 -7.20
C GLY A 39 5.16 10.08 -8.06
N GLU A 40 3.87 9.97 -7.75
CA GLU A 40 2.78 10.64 -8.50
C GLU A 40 2.97 12.16 -8.59
N TYR A 41 3.40 12.79 -7.50
CA TYR A 41 3.61 14.25 -7.45
C TYR A 41 4.97 14.71 -8.01
N GLY A 42 5.69 13.84 -8.74
CA GLY A 42 7.00 14.16 -9.31
C GLY A 42 8.17 14.15 -8.31
N ALA A 43 7.91 13.86 -7.04
CA ALA A 43 8.96 13.70 -6.04
C ALA A 43 9.82 12.45 -6.31
N VAL A 44 11.14 12.57 -6.14
CA VAL A 44 12.06 11.43 -6.32
C VAL A 44 12.05 10.56 -5.07
N HIS A 45 11.52 9.33 -5.19
CA HIS A 45 11.48 8.35 -4.08
C HIS A 45 12.70 7.42 -4.09
N GLY A 46 13.34 7.26 -5.24
CA GLY A 46 14.55 6.46 -5.39
C GLY A 46 15.33 6.87 -6.63
N VAL A 47 16.55 6.36 -6.76
CA VAL A 47 17.38 6.55 -7.95
C VAL A 47 17.93 5.19 -8.35
N TYR A 48 17.62 4.75 -9.56
CA TYR A 48 18.35 3.64 -10.17
C TYR A 48 19.75 4.14 -10.55
N LEU A 49 20.78 3.46 -10.05
CA LEU A 49 22.17 3.83 -10.29
C LEU A 49 22.88 2.69 -11.03
N TRP A 50 23.43 3.01 -12.20
CA TRP A 50 24.34 2.14 -12.93
C TRP A 50 25.73 2.76 -13.01
N CYS A 51 26.76 1.93 -12.92
CA CYS A 51 28.15 2.35 -13.03
C CYS A 51 28.93 1.28 -13.79
N GLY A 52 29.60 1.67 -14.87
CA GLY A 52 30.43 0.78 -15.69
C GLY A 52 31.48 1.55 -16.46
N THR A 53 32.27 0.85 -17.26
CA THR A 53 33.17 1.50 -18.22
C THR A 53 32.34 2.10 -19.36
N ASN A 54 32.87 3.14 -20.00
CA ASN A 54 32.14 3.88 -21.04
C ASN A 54 31.74 3.04 -22.26
N ASP A 55 32.45 1.95 -22.52
CA ASP A 55 32.21 1.01 -23.61
C ASP A 55 31.16 -0.07 -23.29
N VAL A 56 30.73 -0.16 -22.03
CA VAL A 56 29.72 -1.13 -21.60
C VAL A 56 28.36 -0.44 -21.54
N ALA A 57 27.37 -1.01 -22.22
CA ALA A 57 26.00 -0.54 -22.13
C ALA A 57 25.37 -0.93 -20.77
N PRO A 58 24.50 -0.08 -20.19
CA PRO A 58 23.70 -0.47 -19.03
C PRO A 58 22.86 -1.71 -19.32
N SER A 59 22.78 -2.61 -18.33
CA SER A 59 21.87 -3.76 -18.40
C SER A 59 20.42 -3.28 -18.41
N GLU A 60 19.51 -4.16 -18.86
CA GLU A 60 18.08 -3.90 -18.71
C GLU A 60 17.73 -3.65 -17.23
N ARG A 61 16.92 -2.63 -16.99
CA ARG A 61 16.51 -2.23 -15.65
C ARG A 61 15.32 -3.09 -15.23
N ARG A 62 15.45 -3.79 -14.10
CA ARG A 62 14.29 -4.37 -13.42
C ARG A 62 13.26 -3.28 -13.15
N PHE A 63 12.00 -3.58 -13.44
CA PHE A 63 10.95 -2.58 -13.27
C PHE A 63 10.80 -2.22 -11.78
N THR A 64 10.92 -0.92 -11.50
CA THR A 64 10.72 -0.32 -10.17
C THR A 64 9.86 0.91 -10.33
N ALA A 65 8.84 1.05 -9.49
CA ALA A 65 8.00 2.23 -9.42
C ALA A 65 7.84 2.69 -7.97
N ALA A 66 7.43 3.95 -7.80
CA ALA A 66 7.20 4.55 -6.49
C ALA A 66 5.72 4.68 -6.18
N TRP A 67 5.37 4.64 -4.90
CA TRP A 67 4.03 4.89 -4.41
C TRP A 67 4.08 5.74 -3.14
N GLU A 68 2.96 6.39 -2.83
CA GLU A 68 2.74 7.10 -1.58
C GLU A 68 1.37 6.72 -1.02
N TRP A 69 1.24 6.54 0.29
CA TRP A 69 -0.04 6.43 0.97
C TRP A 69 -0.21 7.58 1.95
N ASP A 70 -1.30 8.31 1.82
CA ASP A 70 -1.61 9.45 2.68
C ASP A 70 -2.47 8.98 3.88
N SER A 71 -1.99 9.23 5.09
CA SER A 71 -2.68 8.74 6.29
C SER A 71 -3.93 9.52 6.65
N LYS A 72 -4.19 10.68 6.04
CA LYS A 72 -5.38 11.50 6.26
C LYS A 72 -6.49 11.08 5.30
N THR A 73 -6.20 10.96 4.01
CA THR A 73 -7.18 10.54 2.99
C THR A 73 -7.34 9.02 2.91
N LYS A 74 -6.37 8.27 3.44
CA LYS A 74 -6.27 6.79 3.36
C LYS A 74 -6.13 6.26 1.93
N LEU A 75 -5.74 7.13 1.00
CA LEU A 75 -5.56 6.80 -0.41
C LEU A 75 -4.08 6.55 -0.73
N ALA A 76 -3.84 5.61 -1.64
CA ALA A 76 -2.56 5.37 -2.25
C ALA A 76 -2.47 6.11 -3.59
N HIS A 77 -1.35 6.79 -3.80
CA HIS A 77 -0.97 7.50 -5.00
C HIS A 77 0.11 6.71 -5.72
N HIS A 78 -0.16 6.34 -6.96
CA HIS A 78 0.64 5.44 -7.77
C HIS A 78 1.54 6.24 -8.71
N GLY A 79 2.86 6.11 -8.57
CA GLY A 79 3.78 6.68 -9.52
C GLY A 79 3.75 5.95 -10.87
N PRO A 80 4.47 6.49 -11.88
CA PRO A 80 4.44 5.97 -13.24
C PRO A 80 4.71 4.46 -13.34
N GLY A 81 3.81 3.76 -14.04
CA GLY A 81 3.91 2.35 -14.39
C GLY A 81 3.43 1.35 -13.33
N ILE A 82 3.01 1.78 -12.12
CA ILE A 82 2.37 0.84 -11.18
C ILE A 82 1.12 0.20 -11.79
N GLU A 83 0.24 0.99 -12.40
CA GLU A 83 -1.03 0.50 -12.93
C GLU A 83 -0.83 -0.55 -14.04
N GLY A 84 -0.01 -0.23 -15.04
CA GLY A 84 0.22 -1.12 -16.18
C GLY A 84 1.21 -2.25 -15.86
N ASP A 85 2.42 -1.89 -15.42
CA ASP A 85 3.54 -2.84 -15.33
C ASP A 85 3.43 -3.72 -14.08
N ILE A 86 3.10 -3.14 -12.91
CA ILE A 86 2.94 -3.93 -11.67
C ILE A 86 1.57 -4.61 -11.64
N LEU A 87 0.47 -3.85 -11.75
CA LEU A 87 -0.88 -4.37 -11.50
C LEU A 87 -1.53 -5.02 -12.73
N GLY A 88 -1.00 -4.80 -13.94
CA GLY A 88 -1.56 -5.35 -15.17
C GLY A 88 -2.87 -4.71 -15.61
N VAL A 89 -3.20 -3.53 -15.07
CA VAL A 89 -4.43 -2.82 -15.40
C VAL A 89 -4.33 -2.29 -16.83
N PRO A 90 -5.37 -2.46 -17.68
CA PRO A 90 -5.36 -1.91 -19.03
C PRO A 90 -5.38 -0.37 -18.98
N LYS A 91 -4.70 0.27 -19.94
CA LYS A 91 -4.54 1.74 -19.97
C LYS A 91 -5.86 2.52 -19.87
N SER A 92 -6.95 1.98 -20.42
CA SER A 92 -8.29 2.60 -20.34
C SER A 92 -8.90 2.60 -18.94
N ALA A 93 -8.33 1.85 -17.99
CA ALA A 93 -8.79 1.72 -16.60
C ALA A 93 -7.71 2.14 -15.58
N HIS A 94 -6.64 2.79 -16.04
CA HIS A 94 -5.59 3.32 -15.15
C HIS A 94 -6.18 4.36 -14.19
N ARG A 95 -5.81 4.25 -12.92
CA ARG A 95 -6.13 5.21 -11.87
C ARG A 95 -4.86 5.51 -11.08
N ASP A 96 -4.48 6.78 -11.03
CA ASP A 96 -3.29 7.21 -10.28
C ASP A 96 -3.54 7.25 -8.76
N ILE A 97 -4.80 7.16 -8.33
CA ILE A 97 -5.23 7.16 -6.94
C ILE A 97 -6.16 5.97 -6.68
N ARG A 98 -5.85 5.17 -5.66
CA ARG A 98 -6.65 3.99 -5.27
C ARG A 98 -6.81 3.90 -3.76
N ALA A 99 -7.91 3.32 -3.30
CA ALA A 99 -7.99 2.86 -1.92
C ALA A 99 -6.99 1.72 -1.70
N HIS A 100 -6.34 1.68 -0.54
CA HIS A 100 -5.39 0.61 -0.20
C HIS A 100 -6.05 -0.77 -0.22
N THR A 101 -7.33 -0.88 0.17
CA THR A 101 -8.14 -2.11 0.04
C THR A 101 -8.16 -2.67 -1.38
N ASP A 102 -8.10 -1.81 -2.39
CA ASP A 102 -8.04 -2.19 -3.79
C ASP A 102 -6.71 -2.90 -4.11
N PHE A 103 -5.59 -2.45 -3.57
CA PHE A 103 -4.32 -3.16 -3.69
C PHE A 103 -4.36 -4.51 -2.95
N PHE A 104 -4.78 -4.52 -1.68
CA PHE A 104 -4.76 -5.74 -0.86
C PHE A 104 -5.69 -6.84 -1.34
N ARG A 105 -6.75 -6.53 -2.10
CA ARG A 105 -7.57 -7.56 -2.74
C ARG A 105 -6.79 -8.42 -3.75
N ARG A 106 -5.68 -7.90 -4.30
CA ARG A 106 -4.82 -8.58 -5.27
C ARG A 106 -3.74 -9.42 -4.60
N VAL A 107 -3.53 -9.25 -3.30
CA VAL A 107 -2.49 -9.95 -2.55
C VAL A 107 -2.91 -11.40 -2.30
N VAL A 108 -2.11 -12.34 -2.81
CA VAL A 108 -2.33 -13.78 -2.63
C VAL A 108 -1.40 -14.40 -1.59
N ARG A 109 -0.25 -13.75 -1.31
CA ARG A 109 0.66 -14.11 -0.23
C ARG A 109 1.35 -12.86 0.31
N PHE A 110 1.43 -12.71 1.63
CA PHE A 110 2.14 -11.61 2.27
C PHE A 110 2.57 -12.00 3.68
N ASP A 111 3.75 -12.58 3.80
CA ASP A 111 4.22 -13.14 5.08
C ASP A 111 4.64 -12.03 6.06
N GLY A 112 5.16 -10.92 5.54
CA GLY A 112 5.50 -9.71 6.30
C GLY A 112 4.30 -8.81 6.64
N ARG A 113 3.07 -9.32 6.54
CA ARG A 113 1.84 -8.52 6.70
C ARG A 113 1.75 -7.85 8.07
N MET A 114 1.99 -8.62 9.13
CA MET A 114 1.88 -8.14 10.51
C MET A 114 2.92 -7.06 10.81
N SER A 115 4.19 -7.31 10.46
CA SER A 115 5.26 -6.31 10.62
C SER A 115 5.04 -5.05 9.76
N TYR A 116 4.42 -5.19 8.58
CA TYR A 116 4.02 -4.04 7.76
C TYR A 116 2.94 -3.22 8.46
N TYR A 117 1.94 -3.86 9.06
CA TYR A 117 0.87 -3.18 9.78
C TYR A 117 1.39 -2.45 11.01
N ASP A 118 2.27 -3.08 11.78
CA ASP A 118 2.93 -2.40 12.89
C ASP A 118 3.76 -1.19 12.45
N PHE A 119 4.43 -1.27 11.30
CA PHE A 119 5.15 -0.15 10.72
C PHE A 119 4.19 1.00 10.32
N VAL A 120 3.10 0.69 9.62
CA VAL A 120 2.09 1.69 9.24
C VAL A 120 1.38 2.25 10.47
N ALA A 121 1.17 1.46 11.53
CA ALA A 121 0.55 1.92 12.76
C ALA A 121 1.39 3.01 13.47
N LYS A 122 2.70 2.80 13.52
CA LYS A 122 3.63 3.75 14.16
C LYS A 122 3.82 5.02 13.33
N LEU A 123 4.00 4.89 12.01
CA LEU A 123 4.50 5.96 11.14
C LEU A 123 5.69 6.72 11.76
N ASP A 124 6.65 6.04 12.39
CA ASP A 124 7.85 6.72 12.90
C ASP A 124 8.78 7.07 11.72
N PRO A 125 9.11 8.35 11.46
CA PRO A 125 9.93 8.76 10.32
C PRO A 125 11.38 8.22 10.37
N ARG A 126 11.80 7.64 11.50
CA ARG A 126 13.10 6.96 11.65
C ARG A 126 13.04 5.49 11.24
N GLU A 127 11.85 4.93 11.10
CA GLU A 127 11.64 3.55 10.72
C GLU A 127 11.43 3.40 9.21
N SER A 128 11.84 2.25 8.71
CA SER A 128 11.53 1.78 7.36
C SER A 128 11.11 0.32 7.46
N TRP A 129 10.33 -0.10 6.48
CA TRP A 129 9.93 -1.48 6.34
C TRP A 129 10.33 -1.98 4.95
N ASP A 130 10.71 -3.24 4.86
CA ASP A 130 10.84 -3.93 3.59
C ASP A 130 10.32 -5.36 3.71
N GLY A 131 9.84 -5.89 2.59
CA GLY A 131 9.29 -7.23 2.56
C GLY A 131 8.72 -7.56 1.20
N GLU A 132 8.36 -8.84 1.04
CA GLU A 132 7.86 -9.35 -0.22
C GLU A 132 6.37 -9.65 -0.17
N VAL A 133 5.73 -9.49 -1.32
CA VAL A 133 4.31 -9.77 -1.52
C VAL A 133 4.10 -10.42 -2.88
N THR A 134 3.28 -11.47 -2.90
CA THR A 134 2.78 -12.05 -4.16
C THR A 134 1.43 -11.43 -4.48
N ILE A 135 1.28 -10.93 -5.71
CA ILE A 135 0.01 -10.41 -6.22
C ILE A 135 -0.51 -11.21 -7.41
N LEU A 136 -1.83 -11.26 -7.54
CA LEU A 136 -2.53 -11.61 -8.77
C LEU A 136 -2.86 -10.32 -9.53
N ARG A 137 -2.29 -10.17 -10.72
CA ARG A 137 -2.54 -9.05 -11.62
C ARG A 137 -3.92 -9.16 -12.26
N GLU A 138 -4.38 -8.06 -12.84
CA GLU A 138 -5.65 -8.01 -13.56
C GLU A 138 -5.67 -8.93 -14.80
N ASP A 139 -4.50 -9.20 -15.40
CA ASP A 139 -4.34 -10.14 -16.53
C ASP A 139 -4.31 -11.62 -16.10
N GLY A 140 -4.48 -11.90 -14.80
CA GLY A 140 -4.48 -13.24 -14.21
C GLY A 140 -3.09 -13.83 -13.95
N SER A 141 -2.01 -13.12 -14.28
CA SER A 141 -0.65 -13.57 -13.97
C SER A 141 -0.24 -13.21 -12.53
N LEU A 142 0.61 -14.06 -11.94
CA LEU A 142 1.21 -13.78 -10.63
C LEU A 142 2.49 -12.94 -10.79
N ARG A 143 2.76 -12.13 -9.76
CA ARG A 143 4.04 -11.40 -9.60
C ARG A 143 4.54 -11.47 -8.17
N GLN A 144 5.85 -11.63 -8.05
CA GLN A 144 6.57 -11.47 -6.80
C GLN A 144 7.10 -10.05 -6.75
N LEU A 145 6.70 -9.30 -5.73
CA LEU A 145 7.10 -7.92 -5.54
C LEU A 145 7.95 -7.81 -4.28
N HIS A 146 9.05 -7.05 -4.36
CA HIS A 146 9.77 -6.58 -3.18
C HIS A 146 9.44 -5.11 -2.96
N ILE A 147 8.88 -4.81 -1.79
CA ILE A 147 8.43 -3.48 -1.42
C ILE A 147 9.38 -2.93 -0.36
N PHE A 148 9.80 -1.68 -0.55
CA PHE A 148 10.43 -0.87 0.47
C PHE A 148 9.49 0.28 0.82
N ALA A 149 9.35 0.59 2.10
CA ALA A 149 8.50 1.65 2.60
C ALA A 149 9.21 2.44 3.71
N ARG A 150 8.93 3.74 3.79
CA ARG A 150 9.40 4.62 4.85
C ARG A 150 8.30 5.59 5.24
N ALA A 151 8.14 5.80 6.55
CA ALA A 151 7.23 6.81 7.04
C ALA A 151 7.78 8.20 6.72
N TYR A 152 6.90 9.07 6.27
CA TYR A 152 7.22 10.43 5.89
C TYR A 152 6.31 11.38 6.67
N ILE A 153 6.93 12.27 7.44
CA ILE A 153 6.24 13.31 8.20
C ILE A 153 6.87 14.65 7.86
N GLU A 154 6.11 15.51 7.18
CA GLU A 154 6.55 16.87 6.86
C GLU A 154 5.36 17.83 6.90
N ALA A 155 5.53 19.01 7.52
CA ALA A 155 4.52 20.07 7.58
C ALA A 155 3.11 19.61 8.02
N GLY A 156 3.02 18.59 8.87
CA GLY A 156 1.75 18.02 9.34
C GLY A 156 1.14 16.96 8.42
N ALA A 157 1.69 16.74 7.22
CA ALA A 157 1.39 15.56 6.42
C ALA A 157 2.05 14.32 7.04
N ARG A 158 1.29 13.23 7.12
CA ARG A 158 1.76 11.91 7.54
C ARG A 158 1.45 10.93 6.41
N ALA A 159 2.48 10.30 5.90
CA ALA A 159 2.39 9.41 4.75
C ALA A 159 3.36 8.24 4.87
N VAL A 160 3.16 7.24 4.04
CA VAL A 160 4.16 6.22 3.75
C VAL A 160 4.62 6.42 2.32
N ARG A 161 5.93 6.53 2.10
CA ARG A 161 6.51 6.54 0.75
C ARG A 161 7.22 5.23 0.52
N GLY A 162 7.02 4.65 -0.65
CA GLY A 162 7.64 3.38 -0.98
C GLY A 162 8.09 3.25 -2.41
N LEU A 163 8.85 2.18 -2.62
CA LEU A 163 9.25 1.63 -3.90
C LEU A 163 8.71 0.21 -3.99
N VAL A 164 8.28 -0.18 -5.17
CA VAL A 164 7.90 -1.56 -5.50
C VAL A 164 8.76 -2.03 -6.65
N ASN A 165 9.42 -3.18 -6.47
CA ASN A 165 10.24 -3.84 -7.46
C ASN A 165 9.57 -5.13 -7.90
N ASP A 166 9.40 -5.35 -9.20
CA ASP A 166 9.01 -6.66 -9.71
C ASP A 166 10.22 -7.59 -9.73
N VAL A 167 10.29 -8.53 -8.78
CA VAL A 167 11.40 -9.47 -8.61
C VAL A 167 11.05 -10.88 -9.11
N THR A 168 9.99 -11.01 -9.92
CA THR A 168 9.52 -12.28 -10.48
C THR A 168 10.60 -13.04 -11.26
N ASP A 169 11.58 -12.33 -11.82
CA ASP A 169 12.70 -12.90 -12.57
C ASP A 169 13.69 -13.69 -11.72
N ILE A 170 13.78 -13.39 -10.43
CA ILE A 170 14.70 -14.05 -9.48
C ILE A 170 13.97 -14.84 -8.40
N HIS A 171 12.78 -14.41 -7.99
CA HIS A 171 11.95 -15.06 -6.98
C HIS A 171 10.63 -15.45 -7.64
N GLN A 172 10.41 -16.76 -7.84
CA GLN A 172 9.18 -17.23 -8.45
C GLN A 172 7.98 -16.94 -7.54
N PRO A 173 6.86 -16.42 -8.08
CA PRO A 173 5.66 -16.16 -7.31
C PRO A 173 5.13 -17.43 -6.67
N ASP A 174 4.81 -17.38 -5.39
CA ASP A 174 4.18 -18.47 -4.64
C ASP A 174 2.86 -18.01 -3.99
N THR A 175 1.95 -18.96 -3.79
CA THR A 175 0.64 -18.75 -3.16
C THR A 175 0.59 -19.43 -1.80
N SER A 176 -0.02 -18.79 -0.81
CA SER A 176 -0.34 -19.43 0.47
C SER A 176 -1.80 -19.89 0.47
N LEU A 177 -2.10 -21.01 1.12
CA LEU A 177 -3.47 -21.48 1.34
C LEU A 177 -4.18 -20.76 2.50
N GLU A 178 -3.44 -20.06 3.37
CA GLU A 178 -3.98 -19.44 4.59
C GLU A 178 -5.01 -18.35 4.27
N MET A 179 -4.65 -17.40 3.40
CA MET A 179 -5.56 -16.31 3.02
C MET A 179 -6.78 -16.79 2.22
N PRO A 180 -6.64 -17.66 1.20
CA PRO A 180 -7.79 -18.27 0.55
C PRO A 180 -8.71 -19.02 1.52
N ALA A 181 -8.15 -19.77 2.48
CA ALA A 181 -8.94 -20.46 3.49
C ALA A 181 -9.69 -19.48 4.40
N LEU A 182 -9.02 -18.42 4.88
CA LEU A 182 -9.63 -17.38 5.70
C LEU A 182 -10.76 -16.65 4.94
N ARG A 183 -10.53 -16.33 3.66
CA ARG A 183 -11.54 -15.73 2.78
C ARG A 183 -12.73 -16.66 2.55
N ALA A 184 -12.49 -17.97 2.38
CA ALA A 184 -13.56 -18.95 2.22
C ALA A 184 -14.41 -19.09 3.49
N VAL A 185 -13.79 -19.10 4.67
CA VAL A 185 -14.51 -19.09 5.96
C VAL A 185 -15.31 -17.81 6.14
N ALA A 186 -14.70 -16.65 5.88
CA ALA A 186 -15.39 -15.36 5.96
C ALA A 186 -16.57 -15.27 4.99
N ALA A 187 -16.42 -15.79 3.76
CA ALA A 187 -17.49 -15.81 2.77
C ALA A 187 -18.66 -16.73 3.17
N ALA A 188 -18.39 -17.80 3.92
CA ALA A 188 -19.41 -18.72 4.40
C ALA A 188 -20.27 -18.16 5.55
N ASP A 189 -19.77 -17.18 6.31
CA ASP A 189 -20.52 -16.48 7.39
C ASP A 189 -21.65 -15.60 6.81
N GLY A 190 -21.57 -15.25 5.52
CA GLY A 190 -22.60 -14.49 4.79
C GLY A 190 -22.50 -12.98 4.94
N ASP A 191 -22.01 -12.48 6.07
CA ASP A 191 -21.76 -11.07 6.29
C ASP A 191 -20.40 -10.61 5.71
N PRO A 192 -20.31 -9.40 5.13
CA PRO A 192 -19.03 -8.81 4.75
C PRO A 192 -18.09 -8.69 5.95
N ALA A 193 -16.86 -9.17 5.77
CA ALA A 193 -15.86 -9.24 6.83
C ALA A 193 -14.49 -8.79 6.33
N GLY A 194 -13.77 -8.03 7.15
CA GLY A 194 -12.47 -7.48 6.80
C GLY A 194 -11.56 -7.31 8.00
N LEU A 195 -10.29 -7.03 7.72
CA LEU A 195 -9.32 -6.59 8.70
C LEU A 195 -9.40 -5.07 8.82
N ILE A 196 -9.47 -4.55 10.03
CA ILE A 196 -9.50 -3.11 10.33
C ILE A 196 -8.24 -2.71 11.09
N ALA A 197 -7.58 -1.64 10.65
CA ALA A 197 -6.56 -0.96 11.43
C ALA A 197 -7.25 -0.09 12.48
N LEU A 198 -7.13 -0.46 13.76
CA LEU A 198 -7.90 0.11 14.86
C LEU A 198 -7.45 1.54 15.20
N ASP A 199 -6.14 1.79 15.09
CA ASP A 199 -5.50 3.08 15.31
C ASP A 199 -5.86 4.15 14.26
N TYR A 200 -6.16 3.71 13.03
CA TYR A 200 -6.64 4.55 11.93
C TYR A 200 -8.13 4.45 11.67
N SER A 201 -8.81 3.57 12.41
CA SER A 201 -10.24 3.30 12.28
C SER A 201 -10.67 3.07 10.82
N THR A 202 -9.85 2.30 10.08
CA THR A 202 -9.96 2.13 8.62
C THR A 202 -9.88 0.66 8.24
N VAL A 203 -10.84 0.20 7.44
CA VAL A 203 -10.81 -1.17 6.90
C VAL A 203 -9.68 -1.29 5.88
N TYR A 204 -8.83 -2.27 6.12
CA TYR A 204 -7.55 -2.44 5.45
C TYR A 204 -7.61 -3.47 4.32
N GLU A 205 -8.21 -4.61 4.59
CA GLU A 205 -8.33 -5.72 3.65
C GLU A 205 -9.70 -6.40 3.84
N TRP A 206 -10.41 -6.64 2.75
CA TRP A 206 -11.66 -7.42 2.78
C TRP A 206 -11.35 -8.92 2.63
N LEU A 207 -11.79 -9.70 3.62
CA LEU A 207 -11.77 -11.17 3.59
C LEU A 207 -13.00 -11.70 2.83
N SER A 208 -14.17 -11.12 3.13
CA SER A 208 -15.42 -11.28 2.40
C SER A 208 -15.88 -9.89 1.98
N ALA A 209 -15.92 -9.64 0.67
CA ALA A 209 -16.21 -8.31 0.14
C ALA A 209 -17.67 -7.91 0.38
N PRO A 210 -17.94 -6.63 0.69
CA PRO A 210 -19.30 -6.14 0.77
C PRO A 210 -20.04 -6.26 -0.57
N ASN A 211 -21.36 -6.44 -0.49
CA ASN A 211 -22.26 -6.53 -1.63
C ASN A 211 -23.15 -5.27 -1.72
N GLY A 212 -24.02 -5.22 -2.73
CA GLY A 212 -24.96 -4.10 -2.91
C GLY A 212 -24.27 -2.74 -2.97
N GLU A 213 -24.85 -1.75 -2.29
CA GLU A 213 -24.34 -0.37 -2.25
C GLU A 213 -22.98 -0.25 -1.56
N LEU A 214 -22.67 -1.15 -0.61
CA LEU A 214 -21.41 -1.18 0.11
C LEU A 214 -20.26 -1.76 -0.71
N ARG A 215 -20.54 -2.39 -1.86
CA ARG A 215 -19.52 -2.98 -2.76
C ARG A 215 -18.40 -2.00 -3.14
N ARG A 216 -18.73 -0.71 -3.17
CA ARG A 216 -17.82 0.41 -3.45
C ARG A 216 -16.68 0.51 -2.43
N TRP A 217 -16.88 0.07 -1.18
CA TRP A 217 -15.84 0.08 -0.13
C TRP A 217 -14.62 -0.81 -0.43
N VAL A 218 -14.71 -1.68 -1.44
CA VAL A 218 -13.53 -2.43 -1.89
C VAL A 218 -12.55 -1.51 -2.63
N GLU A 219 -13.06 -0.48 -3.32
CA GLU A 219 -12.28 0.39 -4.20
C GLU A 219 -12.25 1.86 -3.76
N GLU A 220 -13.11 2.24 -2.83
CA GLU A 220 -13.29 3.59 -2.33
C GLU A 220 -13.17 3.63 -0.81
N VAL A 221 -12.63 4.72 -0.28
CA VAL A 221 -12.64 5.02 1.15
C VAL A 221 -13.94 5.76 1.45
N PRO A 222 -14.83 5.25 2.34
CA PRO A 222 -16.07 5.93 2.68
C PRO A 222 -15.79 7.16 3.55
N ASP A 223 -16.63 8.17 3.37
CA ASP A 223 -16.86 9.17 4.41
C ASP A 223 -17.65 8.52 5.55
N ILE A 224 -17.26 8.84 6.78
CA ILE A 224 -18.06 8.55 7.98
C ILE A 224 -18.85 9.82 8.33
N HIS A 225 -20.13 9.67 8.67
CA HIS A 225 -20.95 10.81 9.03
C HIS A 225 -20.35 11.54 10.24
N PRO A 226 -20.26 12.89 10.23
CA PRO A 226 -19.59 13.64 11.31
C PRO A 226 -20.11 13.32 12.71
N ASP A 227 -21.43 13.21 12.87
CA ASP A 227 -22.07 12.85 14.15
C ASP A 227 -21.74 11.43 14.65
N ASP A 228 -21.32 10.52 13.77
CA ASP A 228 -21.04 9.12 14.11
C ASP A 228 -19.53 8.88 14.31
N TRP A 229 -18.68 9.89 14.06
CA TRP A 229 -17.22 9.75 14.10
C TRP A 229 -16.71 9.45 15.51
N ASP A 230 -17.25 10.12 16.53
CA ASP A 230 -16.82 9.92 17.91
C ASP A 230 -17.13 8.49 18.35
N ASP A 231 -18.33 7.99 18.04
CA ASP A 231 -18.74 6.61 18.35
C ASP A 231 -17.90 5.57 17.59
N TRP A 232 -17.66 5.79 16.30
CA TRP A 232 -16.79 4.92 15.48
C TRP A 232 -15.36 4.85 16.03
N SER A 233 -14.78 6.00 16.36
CA SER A 233 -13.42 6.08 16.90
C SER A 233 -13.34 5.48 18.31
N CYS A 234 -14.40 5.63 19.11
CA CYS A 234 -14.50 5.04 20.44
C CYS A 234 -14.56 3.52 20.36
N ALA A 235 -15.36 2.95 19.45
CA ALA A 235 -15.45 1.51 19.24
C ALA A 235 -14.10 0.90 18.81
N CYS A 236 -13.38 1.56 17.88
CA CYS A 236 -12.04 1.12 17.48
C CYS A 236 -11.04 1.19 18.65
N ARG A 237 -11.08 2.27 19.44
CA ARG A 237 -10.19 2.48 20.58
C ARG A 237 -10.45 1.46 21.70
N ALA A 238 -11.71 1.16 22.00
CA ALA A 238 -12.08 0.17 23.00
C ALA A 238 -11.44 -1.18 22.71
N VAL A 239 -11.55 -1.66 21.45
CA VAL A 239 -10.93 -2.91 21.01
C VAL A 239 -9.40 -2.85 21.06
N LEU A 240 -8.81 -1.72 20.63
CA LEU A 240 -7.37 -1.48 20.70
C LEU A 240 -6.83 -1.53 22.14
N GLU A 241 -7.60 -1.01 23.11
CA GLU A 241 -7.23 -0.93 24.52
C GLU A 241 -7.42 -2.25 25.27
N GLY A 242 -8.25 -3.15 24.74
CA GLY A 242 -8.33 -4.54 25.22
C GLY A 242 -9.74 -5.14 25.24
N ASP A 243 -10.77 -4.43 24.79
CA ASP A 243 -12.10 -5.02 24.70
C ASP A 243 -12.13 -6.11 23.62
N ASP A 244 -12.78 -7.25 23.92
CA ASP A 244 -12.89 -8.36 22.98
C ASP A 244 -13.75 -7.99 21.76
N VAL A 245 -14.78 -7.16 21.97
CA VAL A 245 -15.75 -6.79 20.94
C VAL A 245 -16.35 -5.41 21.20
N ALA A 246 -16.57 -4.65 20.12
CA ALA A 246 -17.38 -3.44 20.10
C ALA A 246 -18.37 -3.48 18.94
N ALA A 247 -19.54 -2.87 19.11
CA ALA A 247 -20.53 -2.71 18.04
C ALA A 247 -20.95 -1.23 17.95
N VAL A 248 -21.04 -0.70 16.74
CA VAL A 248 -21.38 0.70 16.51
C VAL A 248 -22.28 0.85 15.29
N ASN A 249 -23.32 1.68 15.41
CA ASN A 249 -24.13 2.11 14.29
C ASN A 249 -23.41 3.28 13.61
N VAL A 250 -23.20 3.20 12.31
CA VAL A 250 -22.48 4.24 11.57
C VAL A 250 -23.11 4.47 10.20
N ARG A 251 -23.17 5.74 9.79
CA ARG A 251 -23.53 6.14 8.44
C ARG A 251 -22.29 6.32 7.59
N LEU A 252 -22.25 5.61 6.47
CA LEU A 252 -21.18 5.63 5.49
C LEU A 252 -21.66 6.27 4.18
N ARG A 253 -20.78 6.96 3.46
CA ARG A 253 -21.07 7.50 2.14
C ARG A 253 -19.89 7.36 1.21
N PHE A 254 -20.15 7.02 -0.05
CA PHE A 254 -19.13 6.92 -1.10
C PHE A 254 -19.29 8.06 -2.11
N GLY A 255 -18.36 9.03 -2.07
CA GLY A 255 -18.44 10.25 -2.87
C GLY A 255 -19.68 11.09 -2.52
N GLN A 256 -20.49 11.45 -3.52
CA GLN A 256 -21.70 12.27 -3.35
C GLN A 256 -22.99 11.44 -3.21
N ALA A 257 -22.88 10.15 -2.88
CA ALA A 257 -24.05 9.27 -2.73
C ALA A 257 -24.87 9.59 -1.46
N GLU A 258 -25.98 8.88 -1.26
CA GLU A 258 -26.72 8.95 0.00
C GLU A 258 -25.97 8.24 1.14
N TRP A 259 -26.31 8.60 2.38
CA TRP A 259 -25.77 7.95 3.57
C TRP A 259 -26.40 6.58 3.78
N ILE A 260 -25.56 5.56 3.92
CA ILE A 260 -25.95 4.17 4.15
C ILE A 260 -25.72 3.86 5.62
N ARG A 261 -26.76 3.37 6.32
CA ARG A 261 -26.64 2.95 7.72
C ARG A 261 -26.18 1.50 7.81
N VAL A 262 -25.17 1.26 8.63
CA VAL A 262 -24.66 -0.08 8.91
C VAL A 262 -24.40 -0.27 10.39
N VAL A 263 -24.40 -1.51 10.84
CA VAL A 263 -23.82 -1.88 12.14
C VAL A 263 -22.46 -2.51 11.87
N ALA A 264 -21.43 -1.96 12.50
CA ALA A 264 -20.08 -2.51 12.45
C ALA A 264 -19.79 -3.24 13.76
N HIS A 265 -19.45 -4.53 13.65
CA HIS A 265 -18.99 -5.36 14.75
C HIS A 265 -17.47 -5.52 14.64
N ILE A 266 -16.74 -4.94 15.58
CA ILE A 266 -15.28 -4.94 15.62
C ILE A 266 -14.85 -5.91 16.72
N ASN A 267 -14.03 -6.89 16.38
CA ASN A 267 -13.55 -7.91 17.30
C ASN A 267 -12.04 -7.83 17.40
N ASN A 268 -11.51 -8.04 18.60
CA ASN A 268 -10.09 -8.20 18.81
C ASN A 268 -9.63 -9.51 18.15
N LEU A 269 -8.51 -9.47 17.42
CA LEU A 269 -7.91 -10.67 16.84
C LEU A 269 -7.06 -11.47 17.85
N ASN A 270 -6.96 -11.02 19.11
CA ASN A 270 -6.16 -11.64 20.18
C ASN A 270 -4.76 -12.05 19.71
N SER A 271 -4.16 -11.17 18.91
CA SER A 271 -2.79 -11.32 18.43
C SER A 271 -1.85 -10.53 19.35
N SER A 272 -0.57 -10.88 19.38
CA SER A 272 0.45 -10.07 20.09
C SER A 272 0.52 -8.62 19.59
N GLU A 273 -0.05 -8.34 18.43
CA GLU A 273 -0.14 -7.03 17.79
C GLU A 273 -1.57 -6.48 17.94
N ARG A 274 -1.70 -5.40 18.72
CA ARG A 274 -3.00 -4.83 19.11
C ARG A 274 -3.59 -3.88 18.07
N SER A 275 -2.87 -3.59 16.99
CA SER A 275 -3.23 -2.57 15.98
C SER A 275 -4.31 -3.02 14.99
N LEU A 276 -4.64 -4.31 14.94
CA LEU A 276 -5.63 -4.89 14.02
C LEU A 276 -6.82 -5.52 14.73
N GLY A 277 -8.00 -5.36 14.13
CA GLY A 277 -9.21 -6.07 14.49
C GLY A 277 -9.85 -6.77 13.29
N LEU A 278 -10.83 -7.62 13.58
CA LEU A 278 -11.77 -8.17 12.60
C LEU A 278 -13.04 -7.32 12.61
N ILE A 279 -13.40 -6.74 11.48
CA ILE A 279 -14.68 -6.04 11.31
C ILE A 279 -15.66 -6.92 10.54
N ARG A 280 -16.91 -6.93 10.98
CA ARG A 280 -18.06 -7.44 10.23
C ARG A 280 -19.09 -6.34 10.07
N ILE A 281 -19.70 -6.25 8.90
CA ILE A 281 -20.68 -5.24 8.57
C ILE A 281 -22.02 -5.90 8.33
N THR A 282 -23.04 -5.51 9.07
CA THR A 282 -24.42 -5.91 8.82
C THR A 282 -25.23 -4.70 8.37
N SER A 283 -26.13 -4.90 7.41
CA SER A 283 -27.09 -3.87 7.03
C SER A 283 -28.04 -3.65 8.20
N SER A 284 -28.18 -2.39 8.62
CA SER A 284 -29.24 -1.98 9.55
C SER A 284 -30.58 -2.11 8.83
N VAL A 285 -31.20 -3.30 8.89
CA VAL A 285 -32.62 -3.44 8.59
C VAL A 285 -33.32 -3.13 9.89
N ASP A 286 -33.71 -1.86 10.08
CA ASP A 286 -34.55 -1.32 11.16
C ASP A 286 -34.54 -2.13 12.48
N LEU A 287 -33.69 -1.71 13.43
CA LEU A 287 -33.87 -2.02 14.86
C LEU A 287 -34.94 -1.12 15.48
#